data_AF-A0A3M1DQK2-F1
#
_entry.id   AF-A0A3M1DQK2-F1
#
_cell.length_a   1.000
_cell.length_b   1.000
_cell.length_c   1.000
_cell.angle_alpha   90.00
_cell.angle_beta   90.00
_cell.angle_gamma   90.00
#
_symmetry.space_group_name_H-M   'P 1'
#
loop_
_entity.id
_entity.type
_entity.pdbx_description
1 polymer ?
#
loop_
_entity_poly.entity_id
_entity_poly.type
_entity_poly.pdbx_seq_one_letter_code
_entity_poly.pdbx_strand_id
1 'polypeptide(L)'
;ALAGTRPIHGEDLLELGQPVASAAEKSALHLRTGAVAGDMESAAVAREALAAGVPFLAVRVVVDAASLSLPACLLPALDDAGRTRPGVLLAGLLRSPGALWPLIALGLAYRRALGTLRRSGRAAGGLLAPAEVSPC
;
A
#
# COMPACT_ATOMS: atom_id res chain seq x y z
N ALA A 1 -14.17 19.05 2.29
CA ALA A 1 -14.03 19.20 3.75
C ALA A 1 -13.63 17.84 4.34
N LEU A 2 -12.41 17.71 4.87
CA LEU A 2 -11.99 16.56 5.68
C LEU A 2 -12.18 16.95 7.15
N ALA A 3 -13.43 17.08 7.57
CA ALA A 3 -13.77 17.32 8.98
C ALA A 3 -14.06 15.95 9.62
N GLY A 4 -13.05 15.41 10.29
CA GLY A 4 -13.15 14.20 11.07
C GLY A 4 -11.78 13.91 11.68
N THR A 5 -11.67 14.08 12.98
CA THR A 5 -10.52 13.59 13.76
C THR A 5 -10.46 12.08 13.57
N ARG A 6 -9.55 11.62 12.73
CA ARG A 6 -9.23 10.20 12.60
C ARG A 6 -8.16 9.88 13.64
N PRO A 7 -8.28 8.78 14.38
CA PRO A 7 -7.24 8.37 15.31
C PRO A 7 -5.91 8.23 14.55
N ILE A 8 -4.88 8.86 15.08
CA ILE A 8 -3.50 8.69 14.61
C ILE A 8 -2.94 7.52 15.41
N HIS A 9 -2.59 6.45 14.71
CA HIS A 9 -1.94 5.29 15.28
C HIS A 9 -0.42 5.44 15.09
N GLY A 10 0.36 5.24 16.15
CA GLY A 10 1.83 5.29 16.12
C GLY A 10 2.45 3.89 15.97
N GLU A 11 1.81 3.02 15.19
CA GLU A 11 2.18 1.61 15.07
C GLU A 11 3.11 1.37 13.88
N ASP A 12 3.83 0.24 13.92
CA ASP A 12 4.89 -0.07 12.97
C ASP A 12 4.37 -0.47 11.58
N LEU A 13 5.14 -0.08 10.57
CA LEU A 13 5.03 -0.54 9.18
C LEU A 13 6.10 -1.61 8.92
N LEU A 14 5.68 -2.82 8.55
CA LEU A 14 6.58 -3.94 8.29
C LEU A 14 7.09 -3.94 6.85
N GLU A 15 8.40 -4.11 6.64
CA GLU A 15 8.97 -4.41 5.32
C GLU A 15 8.65 -5.87 4.93
N LEU A 16 8.00 -6.05 3.78
CA LEU A 16 7.64 -7.36 3.25
C LEU A 16 8.59 -7.76 2.11
N GLY A 17 9.09 -8.99 2.14
CA GLY A 17 9.88 -9.54 1.03
C GLY A 17 9.04 -10.07 -0.13
N GLN A 18 7.75 -10.30 0.09
CA GLN A 18 6.81 -10.79 -0.94
C GLN A 18 5.38 -10.34 -0.63
N PRO A 19 4.49 -10.26 -1.63
CA PRO A 19 3.08 -9.96 -1.42
C PRO A 19 2.40 -11.01 -0.54
N VAL A 20 1.60 -10.55 0.43
CA VAL A 20 0.79 -11.40 1.31
C VAL A 20 -0.66 -11.33 0.85
N ALA A 21 -1.14 -12.39 0.22
CA ALA A 21 -2.43 -12.38 -0.44
C ALA A 21 -3.59 -12.91 0.41
N SER A 22 -3.33 -13.73 1.43
CA SER A 22 -4.39 -14.34 2.22
C SER A 22 -4.65 -13.59 3.52
N ALA A 23 -5.92 -13.56 3.95
CA ALA A 23 -6.30 -12.98 5.24
C ALA A 23 -5.64 -13.70 6.43
N ALA A 24 -5.45 -15.01 6.31
CA ALA A 24 -4.82 -15.83 7.34
C ALA A 24 -3.34 -15.46 7.54
N GLU A 25 -2.58 -15.30 6.44
CA GLU A 25 -1.17 -14.89 6.53
C GLU A 25 -1.04 -13.46 7.07
N LYS A 26 -1.93 -12.54 6.66
CA LYS A 26 -1.97 -11.17 7.21
C LYS A 26 -2.21 -11.18 8.72
N SER A 27 -3.17 -11.98 9.19
CA SER A 27 -3.45 -12.13 10.62
C SER A 27 -2.27 -12.75 11.38
N ALA A 28 -1.65 -13.79 10.83
CA ALA A 28 -0.48 -14.43 11.44
C ALA A 28 0.72 -13.48 11.52
N LEU A 29 0.93 -12.62 10.52
CA LEU A 29 1.95 -11.58 10.55
C LEU A 29 1.67 -10.55 11.63
N HIS A 30 0.44 -10.02 11.69
CA HIS A 30 0.06 -9.06 12.72
C HIS A 30 0.25 -9.62 14.15
N LEU A 31 -0.17 -10.86 14.40
CA LEU A 31 0.02 -11.51 15.71
C LEU A 31 1.49 -11.71 16.07
N ARG A 32 2.37 -11.88 15.08
CA ARG A 32 3.81 -12.09 15.30
C ARG A 32 4.60 -10.80 15.46
N THR A 33 4.22 -9.73 14.78
CA THR A 33 5.03 -8.51 14.68
C THR A 33 4.38 -7.28 15.29
N GLY A 34 3.08 -7.29 15.54
CA GLY A 34 2.31 -6.10 15.95
C GLY A 34 2.14 -5.06 14.84
N ALA A 35 2.71 -5.26 13.66
CA ALA A 35 2.62 -4.31 12.56
C ALA A 35 1.18 -4.20 12.04
N VAL A 36 0.74 -2.98 11.75
CA VAL A 36 -0.62 -2.70 11.27
C VAL A 36 -0.72 -2.62 9.76
N ALA A 37 0.41 -2.47 9.10
CA ALA A 37 0.52 -2.50 7.65
C ALA A 37 1.86 -3.14 7.27
N GLY A 38 1.88 -3.72 6.08
CA GLY A 38 3.10 -4.20 5.44
C GLY A 38 3.27 -3.53 4.09
N ASP A 39 4.52 -3.22 3.75
CA ASP A 39 4.88 -2.60 2.50
C ASP A 39 6.23 -3.14 2.01
N MET A 40 6.48 -3.13 0.71
CA MET A 40 7.67 -3.77 0.13
C MET A 40 8.82 -2.80 -0.16
N GLU A 41 8.57 -1.50 -0.22
CA GLU A 41 9.59 -0.54 -0.68
C GLU A 41 9.89 0.60 0.29
N SER A 42 8.96 0.98 1.17
CA SER A 42 9.09 2.18 2.01
C SER A 42 10.31 2.12 2.93
N ALA A 43 10.65 0.95 3.47
CA ALA A 43 11.82 0.80 4.34
C ALA A 43 13.14 0.92 3.56
N ALA A 44 13.22 0.35 2.35
CA ALA A 44 14.36 0.54 1.46
C ALA A 44 14.55 2.01 1.09
N VAL A 45 13.48 2.71 0.69
CA VAL A 45 13.54 4.15 0.35
C VAL A 45 13.89 5.00 1.57
N ALA A 46 13.36 4.68 2.75
CA ALA A 46 13.67 5.38 3.99
C ALA A 46 15.17 5.30 4.34
N ARG A 47 15.80 4.14 4.15
CA ARG A 47 17.24 3.96 4.39
C ARG A 47 18.08 4.82 3.45
N GLU A 48 17.77 4.83 2.17
CA GLU A 48 18.48 5.65 1.18
C GLU A 48 18.29 7.15 1.46
N ALA A 49 17.08 7.58 1.82
CA ALA A 49 16.81 8.97 2.18
C ALA A 49 17.60 9.40 3.43
N LEU A 50 17.67 8.54 4.45
CA LEU A 50 18.48 8.77 5.64
C LEU A 50 19.97 8.88 5.31
N ALA A 51 20.49 7.97 4.47
CA ALA A 51 21.88 7.99 4.02
C ALA A 51 22.23 9.27 3.23
N ALA A 52 21.26 9.79 2.46
CA ALA A 52 21.39 11.02 1.68
C ALA A 52 21.08 12.31 2.48
N GLY A 53 20.65 12.21 3.74
CA GLY A 53 20.24 13.36 4.55
C GLY A 53 18.96 14.06 4.06
N VAL A 54 18.11 13.35 3.32
CA VAL A 54 16.87 13.90 2.74
C VAL A 54 15.68 13.57 3.64
N PRO A 55 14.84 14.55 4.02
CA PRO A 55 13.60 14.31 4.76
C PRO A 55 12.70 13.31 4.01
N PHE A 56 12.21 12.29 4.73
CA PHE A 56 11.38 11.23 4.15
C PHE A 56 10.05 11.09 4.90
N LEU A 57 8.96 10.99 4.15
CA LEU A 57 7.63 10.67 4.65
C LEU A 57 6.96 9.68 3.70
N ALA A 58 6.59 8.50 4.21
CA ALA A 58 5.76 7.55 3.49
C ALA A 58 4.29 7.75 3.86
N VAL A 59 3.43 8.00 2.87
CA VAL A 59 1.98 7.99 3.04
C VAL A 59 1.42 6.83 2.23
N ARG A 60 0.83 5.84 2.91
CA ARG A 60 0.22 4.67 2.30
C ARG A 60 -1.30 4.70 2.48
N VAL A 61 -2.04 4.20 1.49
CA VAL A 61 -3.47 3.93 1.63
C VAL A 61 -3.66 2.43 1.49
N VAL A 62 -4.13 1.79 2.56
CA VAL A 62 -4.38 0.34 2.59
C VAL A 62 -5.65 0.04 1.80
N VAL A 63 -5.52 -0.77 0.76
CA VAL A 63 -6.64 -1.13 -0.15
C VAL A 63 -7.07 -2.57 0.05
N ASP A 64 -6.16 -3.41 0.55
CA ASP A 64 -6.32 -4.82 0.80
C ASP A 64 -6.37 -5.10 2.31
N ALA A 65 -7.51 -4.74 2.92
CA ALA A 65 -7.74 -4.92 4.35
C ALA A 65 -7.38 -6.34 4.85
N ALA A 66 -7.10 -6.48 6.14
CA ALA A 66 -6.63 -7.73 6.75
C ALA A 66 -7.56 -8.94 6.47
N SER A 67 -8.87 -8.72 6.32
CA SER A 67 -9.86 -9.76 6.01
C SER A 67 -9.99 -10.09 4.52
N LEU A 68 -9.38 -9.29 3.63
CA LEU A 68 -9.46 -9.49 2.19
C LEU A 68 -8.40 -10.48 1.73
N SER A 69 -8.87 -11.57 1.12
CA SER A 69 -8.01 -12.48 0.37
C SER A 69 -8.04 -12.12 -1.12
N LEU A 70 -6.86 -12.03 -1.74
CA LEU A 70 -6.76 -11.73 -3.17
C LEU A 70 -7.14 -12.97 -4.00
N PRO A 71 -7.83 -12.79 -5.15
CA PRO A 71 -8.14 -13.90 -6.05
C PRO A 71 -6.87 -14.61 -6.52
N ALA A 72 -6.90 -15.93 -6.60
CA ALA A 72 -5.73 -16.74 -6.99
C ALA A 72 -5.16 -16.37 -8.37
N CYS A 73 -5.98 -15.83 -9.28
CA CYS A 73 -5.54 -15.36 -10.59
C CYS A 73 -4.82 -14.01 -10.59
N LEU A 74 -4.86 -13.26 -9.48
CA LEU A 74 -4.32 -11.90 -9.41
C LEU A 74 -2.80 -11.91 -9.26
N LEU A 75 -2.26 -12.65 -8.28
CA LEU A 75 -0.81 -12.67 -8.02
C LEU A 75 0.01 -13.10 -9.26
N PRO A 76 -0.34 -14.18 -9.99
CA PRO A 76 0.41 -14.56 -11.20
C PRO A 76 0.31 -13.53 -12.33
N ALA A 77 -0.71 -12.66 -12.27
CA ALA A 77 -0.91 -11.60 -13.24
C ALA A 77 -0.16 -10.31 -12.88
N LEU A 78 0.60 -10.26 -11.79
CA LEU A 78 1.46 -9.12 -11.46
C LEU A 78 2.91 -9.46 -11.86
N ASP A 79 3.62 -8.49 -12.42
CA ASP A 79 5.07 -8.58 -12.58
C ASP A 79 5.82 -8.11 -11.33
N ASP A 80 7.15 -8.23 -11.32
CA ASP A 80 8.00 -7.85 -10.19
C ASP A 80 7.94 -6.34 -9.87
N ALA A 81 7.40 -5.53 -10.78
CA ALA A 81 7.15 -4.10 -10.58
C ALA A 81 5.69 -3.80 -10.19
N GLY A 82 4.89 -4.84 -9.88
CA GLY A 82 3.48 -4.71 -9.53
C GLY A 82 2.56 -4.32 -10.68
N ARG A 83 3.02 -4.38 -11.94
CA ARG A 83 2.20 -4.08 -13.11
C ARG A 83 1.39 -5.30 -13.52
N THR A 84 0.13 -5.08 -13.87
CA THR A 84 -0.77 -6.14 -14.31
C THR A 84 -0.44 -6.60 -15.73
N ARG A 85 -0.33 -7.91 -15.94
CA ARG A 85 -0.23 -8.62 -17.21
C ARG A 85 -1.63 -9.02 -17.68
N PRO A 86 -2.27 -8.23 -18.58
CA PRO A 86 -3.69 -8.40 -18.91
C PRO A 86 -4.01 -9.77 -19.52
N GLY A 87 -3.09 -10.34 -20.31
CA GLY A 87 -3.28 -11.68 -20.88
C GLY A 87 -3.35 -12.79 -19.83
N VAL A 88 -2.50 -12.74 -18.80
CA VAL A 88 -2.49 -13.72 -17.70
C VAL A 88 -3.75 -13.56 -16.83
N LEU A 89 -4.12 -12.31 -16.54
CA LEU A 89 -5.33 -12.00 -15.78
C LEU A 89 -6.59 -12.50 -16.51
N LEU A 90 -6.70 -12.23 -17.82
CA LEU A 90 -7.84 -12.66 -18.63
C LEU A 90 -7.92 -14.19 -18.72
N ALA A 91 -6.78 -14.87 -18.93
CA ALA A 91 -6.73 -16.33 -18.92
C ALA A 91 -7.10 -16.93 -17.55
N GLY A 92 -6.76 -16.25 -16.45
CA GLY A 92 -7.18 -16.62 -15.10
C GLY A 92 -8.67 -16.41 -14.85
N LEU A 93 -9.23 -15.29 -15.33
CA LEU A 93 -10.66 -14.98 -15.28
C LEU A 93 -11.51 -15.98 -16.09
N LEU A 94 -11.05 -16.37 -17.27
CA LEU A 94 -11.72 -17.39 -18.10
C LEU A 94 -11.82 -18.75 -17.38
N ARG A 95 -10.83 -19.10 -16.55
CA ARG A 95 -10.83 -20.34 -15.76
C ARG A 95 -11.66 -20.24 -14.47
N SER A 96 -11.91 -19.03 -13.98
CA SER A 96 -12.62 -18.80 -12.73
C SER A 96 -13.46 -17.52 -12.81
N PRO A 97 -14.61 -17.55 -13.53
CA PRO A 97 -15.42 -16.35 -13.78
C PRO A 97 -15.97 -15.72 -12.49
N GLY A 98 -16.12 -16.50 -11.41
CA GLY A 98 -16.49 -16.00 -10.09
C GLY A 98 -15.48 -15.00 -9.48
N ALA A 99 -14.25 -14.95 -9.98
CA ALA A 99 -13.23 -13.99 -9.55
C ALA A 99 -13.44 -12.58 -10.11
N LEU A 100 -14.33 -12.41 -11.10
CA LEU A 100 -14.57 -11.11 -11.74
C LEU A 100 -15.13 -10.07 -10.76
N TRP A 101 -16.14 -10.45 -9.96
CA TRP A 101 -16.76 -9.52 -9.01
C TRP A 101 -15.81 -9.03 -7.92
N PRO A 102 -15.05 -9.90 -7.23
CA PRO A 102 -14.01 -9.47 -6.29
C PRO A 102 -12.95 -8.55 -6.92
N LEU A 103 -12.52 -8.82 -8.15
CA LEU A 103 -11.55 -7.97 -8.85
C LEU A 103 -12.10 -6.59 -9.19
N ILE A 104 -13.36 -6.50 -9.64
CA ILE A 104 -14.02 -5.21 -9.89
C ILE A 104 -14.14 -4.43 -8.58
N ALA A 105 -14.58 -5.08 -7.49
CA ALA A 105 -14.69 -4.44 -6.18
C ALA A 105 -13.34 -3.91 -5.70
N LEU A 106 -12.27 -4.70 -5.83
CA LEU A 106 -10.90 -4.31 -5.53
C LEU A 106 -10.45 -3.12 -6.37
N GLY A 107 -10.70 -3.14 -7.68
CA GLY A 107 -10.35 -2.04 -8.58
C GLY A 107 -11.06 -0.73 -8.24
N LEU A 108 -12.34 -0.79 -7.86
CA LEU A 108 -13.10 0.37 -7.40
C LEU A 108 -12.56 0.90 -6.07
N ALA A 109 -12.24 0.03 -5.11
CA ALA A 109 -11.60 0.40 -3.85
C ALA A 109 -10.25 1.08 -4.10
N TYR A 110 -9.43 0.52 -4.99
CA TYR A 110 -8.12 1.06 -5.39
C TYR A 110 -8.24 2.46 -6.00
N ARG A 111 -9.22 2.70 -6.88
CA ARG A 111 -9.46 4.03 -7.46
C ARG A 111 -9.83 5.07 -6.40
N ARG A 112 -10.67 4.69 -5.42
CA ARG A 112 -11.03 5.55 -4.29
C ARG A 112 -9.82 5.84 -3.39
N ALA A 113 -9.00 4.82 -3.14
CA ALA A 113 -7.76 4.93 -2.39
C ALA A 113 -6.78 5.91 -3.05
N LEU A 114 -6.53 5.78 -4.36
CA LEU A 114 -5.70 6.69 -5.13
C LEU A 114 -6.21 8.13 -5.08
N GLY A 115 -7.53 8.34 -5.17
CA GLY A 115 -8.13 9.67 -5.03
C GLY A 115 -7.84 10.29 -3.67
N THR A 116 -7.84 9.49 -2.60
CA THR A 116 -7.49 9.92 -1.25
C THR A 116 -6.00 10.20 -1.11
N LEU A 117 -5.14 9.29 -1.57
CA LEU A 117 -3.69 9.45 -1.54
C LEU A 117 -3.24 10.72 -2.26
N ARG A 118 -3.80 11.00 -3.44
CA ARG A 118 -3.49 12.22 -4.21
C ARG A 118 -3.86 13.50 -3.44
N ARG A 119 -4.97 13.50 -2.70
CA ARG A 119 -5.36 14.64 -1.87
C ARG A 119 -4.41 14.80 -0.67
N SER A 120 -4.09 13.69 0.00
CA SER A 120 -3.17 13.69 1.14
C SER A 120 -1.75 14.11 0.74
N GLY A 121 -1.24 13.63 -0.40
CA GLY A 121 0.09 14.00 -0.90
C GLY A 121 0.19 15.49 -1.23
N ARG A 122 -0.86 16.10 -1.81
CA ARG A 122 -0.90 17.56 -2.02
C ARG A 122 -0.85 18.35 -0.71
N ALA A 123 -1.47 17.84 0.35
CA ALA A 123 -1.43 18.48 1.66
C ALA A 123 -0.08 18.27 2.37
N ALA A 124 0.53 17.08 2.22
CA ALA A 124 1.80 16.72 2.84
C ALA A 124 3.03 17.35 2.15
N GLY A 125 2.90 17.80 0.90
CA GLY A 125 4.00 18.44 0.17
C GLY A 125 4.58 19.67 0.87
N GLY A 126 3.80 20.38 1.67
CA GLY A 126 4.28 21.50 2.48
C GLY A 126 5.05 21.10 3.75
N LEU A 127 4.94 19.83 4.17
CA LEU A 127 5.56 19.32 5.41
C LEU A 127 7.03 18.92 5.23
N LEU A 128 7.43 18.63 3.99
CA LEU A 128 8.79 18.24 3.62
C LEU A 128 9.60 19.40 3.02
N ALA A 129 9.04 20.61 2.99
CA ALA A 129 9.83 21.78 2.66
C ALA A 129 10.98 21.89 3.67
N PRO A 130 12.24 22.11 3.22
CA PRO A 130 13.35 22.26 4.15
C PRO A 130 13.02 23.40 5.10
N ALA A 131 13.13 23.16 6.41
CA ALA A 131 13.15 24.24 7.38
C ALA A 131 14.26 25.20 6.93
N GLU A 132 13.94 26.49 6.75
CA GLU A 132 14.96 27.48 6.44
C GLU A 132 16.05 27.38 7.51
N VAL A 133 17.25 26.99 7.09
CA VAL A 133 18.43 27.01 7.95
C VAL A 133 18.78 28.48 8.12
N SER A 134 18.38 29.08 9.25
CA SER A 134 18.88 30.40 9.65
C SER A 134 20.41 30.37 9.67
N PRO A 135 21.10 31.24 8.92
CA PRO A 135 22.54 31.39 9.07
C PRO A 135 22.84 31.96 10.46
N CYS A 136 23.78 31.33 11.17
CA CYS A 136 24.37 31.87 12.40
C CYS A 136 25.15 33.16 12.13
#